data_AF-Q6BK16-F1
#
_entry.id   AF-Q6BK16-F1
#
_cell.length_a   1.000
_cell.length_b   1.000
_cell.length_c   1.000
_cell.angle_alpha   90.00
_cell.angle_beta   90.00
_cell.angle_gamma   90.00
#
_symmetry.space_group_name_H-M   'P 1'
#
loop_
_entity.id
_entity.type
_entity.pdbx_description
1 polymer ?
#
loop_
_entity_poly.entity_id
_entity_poly.type
_entity_poly.pdbx_seq_one_letter_code
_entity_poly.pdbx_strand_id
1 'polypeptide(L)'
;MKIRGCSIEIFRFKHDTVVRNFLSNSSGPVNLVKPISPMPQRTVPVLPNKYIEETTGAFQANFKNCKEFVKYRYNEEYPPSHIRNCLPEKPTDIKGVDQVVYKHVHRKQMIRKLPTLLSSKFFTLKFFPDSHHVSLARKSNIAYTFTNRGGFNLNDPLLAKSLTEYKGKYKKLAFFQEKLCPLDTAVGRAKYRKFIKRSLFESLHKYVKLPKDLDQVRGVFFFRFTIVPATESDKQQVMTDLDSALNVLLKSNSNYKSQLLNVVKEQNKAFRNGQVLVKEVKMYNTIGARNVPGYYSKLPYIDDMKKLL
;
A
#
# COMPACT_ATOMS: atom_id res chain seq x y z
N MET A 1 -29.62 23.67 -0.13
CA MET A 1 -28.38 24.13 -0.80
C MET A 1 -28.20 23.31 -2.08
N LYS A 2 -28.45 23.91 -3.26
CA LYS A 2 -28.51 23.23 -4.56
C LYS A 2 -27.11 23.10 -5.17
N ILE A 3 -26.66 21.88 -5.44
CA ILE A 3 -25.54 21.61 -6.37
C ILE A 3 -26.17 21.29 -7.72
N ARG A 4 -25.87 22.11 -8.72
CA ARG A 4 -26.41 22.01 -10.09
C ARG A 4 -25.90 20.73 -10.77
N GLY A 5 -26.83 19.93 -11.25
CA GLY A 5 -26.59 18.73 -12.04
C GLY A 5 -26.04 19.04 -13.43
N CYS A 6 -25.07 18.23 -13.84
CA CYS A 6 -24.74 18.02 -15.24
C CYS A 6 -24.76 16.49 -15.40
N SER A 7 -25.78 15.94 -16.06
CA SER A 7 -25.83 14.51 -16.35
C SER A 7 -24.79 14.16 -17.42
N ILE A 8 -24.29 12.93 -17.38
CA ILE A 8 -23.34 12.37 -18.38
C ILE A 8 -23.86 12.54 -19.82
N GLU A 9 -25.17 12.61 -20.01
CA GLU A 9 -25.82 12.83 -21.31
C GLU A 9 -25.56 14.24 -21.85
N ILE A 10 -25.51 15.26 -20.99
CA ILE A 10 -25.19 16.64 -21.39
C ILE A 10 -23.72 16.74 -21.86
N PHE A 11 -22.83 15.93 -21.28
CA PHE A 11 -21.43 15.86 -21.69
C PHE A 11 -21.26 15.21 -23.07
N ARG A 12 -22.04 14.16 -23.37
CA ARG A 12 -22.09 13.52 -24.70
C ARG A 12 -22.64 14.47 -25.77
N PHE A 13 -23.74 15.15 -25.50
CA PHE A 13 -24.37 16.07 -26.46
C PHE A 13 -23.46 17.25 -26.85
N LYS A 14 -22.73 17.81 -25.87
CA LYS A 14 -21.74 18.87 -26.14
C LYS A 14 -20.56 18.37 -26.98
N HIS A 15 -20.12 17.13 -26.78
CA HIS A 15 -19.03 16.55 -27.56
C HIS A 15 -19.43 16.31 -29.02
N ASP A 16 -20.66 15.83 -29.25
CA ASP A 16 -21.18 15.59 -30.61
C ASP A 16 -21.39 16.89 -31.41
N THR A 17 -21.75 17.99 -30.73
CA THR A 17 -21.94 19.29 -31.39
C THR A 17 -20.61 19.90 -31.83
N VAL A 18 -19.55 19.73 -31.04
CA VAL A 18 -18.18 20.18 -31.38
C VAL A 18 -17.61 19.37 -32.54
N VAL A 19 -17.83 18.06 -32.56
CA VAL A 19 -17.37 17.18 -33.65
C VAL A 19 -18.12 17.49 -34.95
N ARG A 20 -19.44 17.76 -34.91
CA ARG A 20 -20.20 18.17 -36.11
C ARG A 20 -19.73 19.50 -36.70
N ASN A 21 -19.48 20.50 -35.85
CA ASN A 21 -18.99 21.82 -36.32
C ASN A 21 -17.56 21.75 -36.89
N PHE A 22 -16.75 20.79 -36.44
CA PHE A 22 -15.42 20.54 -36.99
C PHE A 22 -15.50 19.89 -38.38
N LEU A 23 -16.44 18.96 -38.58
CA LEU A 23 -16.65 18.28 -39.86
C LEU A 23 -17.35 19.15 -40.92
N SER A 24 -18.19 20.12 -40.52
CA SER A 24 -18.87 21.03 -41.45
C SER A 24 -17.96 22.13 -42.01
N ASN A 25 -16.86 22.45 -41.32
CA ASN A 25 -15.96 23.56 -41.68
C ASN A 25 -14.66 23.10 -42.37
N SER A 26 -14.49 21.79 -42.65
CA SER A 26 -13.33 21.29 -43.39
C SER A 26 -13.59 21.33 -44.90
N SER A 27 -12.92 22.23 -45.61
CA SER A 27 -13.02 22.46 -47.06
C SER A 27 -12.24 21.45 -47.92
N GLY A 28 -12.17 20.19 -47.49
CA GLY A 28 -11.51 19.12 -48.23
C GLY A 28 -12.17 17.77 -47.95
N PRO A 29 -12.11 16.80 -48.88
CA PRO A 29 -12.72 15.48 -48.69
C PRO A 29 -12.02 14.76 -47.54
N VAL A 30 -12.70 14.71 -46.38
CA VAL A 30 -12.27 13.89 -45.25
C VAL A 30 -12.56 12.43 -45.63
N ASN A 31 -11.49 11.68 -45.92
CA ASN A 31 -11.57 10.22 -45.98
C ASN A 31 -11.83 9.68 -44.57
N LEU A 32 -13.10 9.69 -44.17
CA LEU A 32 -13.57 9.00 -42.99
C LEU A 32 -13.40 7.50 -43.23
N VAL A 33 -12.38 6.92 -42.60
CA VAL A 33 -12.34 5.48 -42.37
C VAL A 33 -13.69 5.10 -41.78
N LYS A 34 -14.45 4.25 -42.50
CA LYS A 34 -15.78 3.82 -42.08
C LYS A 34 -15.71 3.43 -40.60
N PRO A 35 -16.60 3.96 -39.75
CA PRO A 35 -16.65 3.53 -38.36
C PRO A 35 -16.82 2.01 -38.38
N ILE A 36 -15.84 1.31 -37.82
CA ILE A 36 -15.96 -0.11 -37.54
C ILE A 36 -17.24 -0.22 -36.72
N SER A 37 -18.21 -0.97 -37.23
CA SER A 37 -19.50 -1.19 -36.60
C SER A 37 -19.30 -1.42 -35.10
N PRO A 38 -20.14 -0.84 -34.22
CA PRO A 38 -20.01 -1.09 -32.79
C PRO A 38 -19.98 -2.61 -32.61
N MET A 39 -18.89 -3.10 -32.03
CA MET A 39 -18.76 -4.52 -31.75
C MET A 39 -20.03 -4.94 -31.01
N PRO A 40 -20.76 -5.95 -31.48
CA PRO A 40 -21.87 -6.48 -30.71
C PRO A 40 -21.31 -6.80 -29.33
N GLN A 41 -22.00 -6.33 -28.28
CA GLN A 41 -21.65 -6.67 -26.91
C GLN A 41 -21.63 -8.19 -26.84
N ARG A 42 -20.43 -8.78 -26.93
CA ARG A 42 -20.22 -10.18 -26.62
C ARG A 42 -20.45 -10.26 -25.12
N THR A 43 -21.69 -10.57 -24.72
CA THR A 43 -21.91 -11.42 -23.57
C THR A 43 -21.23 -12.72 -23.89
N VAL A 44 -19.92 -12.80 -23.69
CA VAL A 44 -19.20 -14.05 -23.69
C VAL A 44 -19.82 -14.80 -22.51
N PRO A 45 -20.60 -15.88 -22.72
CA PRO A 45 -20.92 -16.74 -21.60
C PRO A 45 -19.58 -17.17 -21.03
N VAL A 46 -19.34 -16.88 -19.75
CA VAL A 46 -18.12 -17.29 -19.07
C VAL A 46 -18.12 -18.81 -19.13
N LEU A 47 -17.35 -19.36 -20.07
CA LEU A 47 -17.19 -20.79 -20.20
C LEU A 47 -16.45 -21.27 -18.95
N PRO A 48 -16.97 -22.29 -18.25
CA PRO A 48 -16.34 -22.81 -17.05
C PRO A 48 -14.90 -23.20 -17.41
N ASN A 49 -13.95 -22.67 -16.63
CA ASN A 49 -12.54 -22.87 -16.86
C ASN A 49 -12.23 -24.35 -16.59
N LYS A 50 -11.86 -25.12 -17.62
CA LYS A 50 -11.62 -26.58 -17.52
C LYS A 50 -10.49 -26.97 -16.54
N TYR A 51 -9.71 -26.00 -16.08
CA TYR A 51 -8.64 -26.16 -15.08
C TYR A 51 -9.07 -25.79 -13.65
N ILE A 52 -10.31 -25.32 -13.48
CA ILE A 52 -10.93 -25.09 -12.17
C ILE A 52 -12.02 -26.14 -12.04
N GLU A 53 -11.69 -27.27 -11.42
CA GLU A 53 -12.72 -28.10 -10.83
C GLU A 53 -13.36 -27.28 -9.71
N GLU A 54 -14.54 -26.72 -9.96
CA GLU A 54 -15.42 -26.29 -8.88
C GLU A 54 -15.80 -27.55 -8.10
N THR A 55 -14.99 -27.88 -7.09
CA THR A 55 -15.42 -28.76 -6.02
C THR A 55 -16.50 -28.00 -5.24
N THR A 56 -17.73 -28.02 -5.75
CA THR A 56 -18.95 -27.72 -4.98
C THR A 56 -19.23 -28.87 -4.00
N GLY A 57 -18.19 -29.42 -3.39
CA GLY A 57 -18.34 -30.12 -2.14
C GLY A 57 -18.76 -29.08 -1.13
N ALA A 58 -20.06 -28.95 -0.88
CA ALA A 58 -20.53 -28.27 0.31
C ALA A 58 -19.87 -28.99 1.49
N PHE A 59 -18.82 -28.40 2.04
CA PHE A 59 -18.19 -28.91 3.23
C PHE A 59 -19.21 -28.80 4.37
N GLN A 60 -19.99 -29.86 4.59
CA GLN A 60 -20.90 -29.97 5.72
C GLN A 60 -20.06 -30.23 6.96
N ALA A 61 -19.55 -29.15 7.51
CA ALA A 61 -18.82 -29.14 8.74
C ALA A 61 -19.80 -29.21 9.92
N ASN A 62 -20.02 -30.42 10.45
CA ASN A 62 -20.86 -30.65 11.62
C ASN A 62 -20.14 -30.21 12.92
N PHE A 63 -19.88 -28.92 13.08
CA PHE A 63 -19.36 -28.36 14.34
C PHE A 63 -20.49 -27.69 15.10
N LYS A 64 -20.68 -28.08 16.36
CA LYS A 64 -21.73 -27.53 17.22
C LYS A 64 -21.46 -26.09 17.62
N ASN A 65 -20.19 -25.66 17.59
CA ASN A 65 -19.79 -24.30 17.93
C ASN A 65 -18.42 -23.91 17.31
N CYS A 66 -18.09 -22.62 17.38
CA CYS A 66 -16.85 -22.06 16.85
C CYS A 66 -15.59 -22.68 17.46
N LYS A 67 -15.62 -23.06 18.75
CA LYS A 67 -14.48 -23.70 19.41
C LYS A 67 -14.20 -25.08 18.82
N GLU A 68 -15.22 -25.86 18.47
CA GLU A 68 -15.06 -27.16 17.81
C GLU A 68 -14.51 -27.04 16.38
N PHE A 69 -14.99 -26.10 15.56
CA PHE A 69 -14.40 -25.86 14.23
C PHE A 69 -12.93 -25.42 14.34
N VAL A 70 -12.63 -24.50 15.27
CA VAL A 70 -11.27 -24.01 15.49
C VAL A 70 -10.38 -25.15 15.99
N LYS A 71 -10.88 -25.99 16.89
CA LYS A 71 -10.18 -27.18 17.37
C LYS A 71 -9.99 -28.20 16.24
N TYR A 72 -11.00 -28.47 15.40
CA TYR A 72 -10.87 -29.42 14.29
C TYR A 72 -9.93 -28.95 13.18
N ARG A 73 -10.05 -27.69 12.73
CA ARG A 73 -9.26 -27.16 11.61
C ARG A 73 -7.83 -26.79 12.01
N TYR A 74 -7.60 -26.55 13.30
CA TYR A 74 -6.32 -26.04 13.83
C TYR A 74 -5.80 -26.85 15.03
N ASN A 75 -6.29 -28.08 15.25
CA ASN A 75 -5.71 -29.01 16.24
C ASN A 75 -4.30 -29.47 15.85
N GLU A 76 -3.84 -29.20 14.63
CA GLU A 76 -2.46 -29.49 14.24
C GLU A 76 -1.61 -28.28 13.82
N GLU A 77 -2.12 -27.18 13.25
CA GLU A 77 -1.19 -26.11 12.79
C GLU A 77 -1.71 -24.67 12.95
N TYR A 78 -1.18 -24.00 13.98
CA TYR A 78 -0.86 -22.58 14.17
C TYR A 78 -1.68 -21.45 13.45
N PRO A 79 -1.99 -20.31 14.11
CA PRO A 79 -2.69 -19.14 13.50
C PRO A 79 -1.99 -18.62 12.23
N PRO A 80 -2.56 -17.81 11.32
CA PRO A 80 -1.88 -17.39 10.09
C PRO A 80 -0.51 -16.77 10.38
N SER A 81 0.51 -17.14 9.60
CA SER A 81 1.91 -16.70 9.79
C SER A 81 2.05 -15.19 10.00
N HIS A 82 1.25 -14.38 9.30
CA HIS A 82 1.29 -12.91 9.40
C HIS A 82 0.88 -12.35 10.78
N ILE A 83 0.13 -13.10 11.59
CA ILE A 83 -0.34 -12.70 12.92
C ILE A 83 0.53 -13.31 14.04
N ARG A 84 1.27 -14.39 13.72
CA ARG A 84 2.23 -15.00 14.65
C ARG A 84 3.34 -14.01 15.00
N ASN A 85 3.89 -14.15 16.21
CA ASN A 85 5.10 -13.46 16.64
C ASN A 85 6.36 -14.09 16.01
N CYS A 86 6.32 -14.42 14.71
CA CYS A 86 7.41 -15.00 13.94
C CYS A 86 7.79 -14.10 12.76
N LEU A 87 8.86 -14.48 12.06
CA LEU A 87 9.23 -13.89 10.78
C LEU A 87 8.15 -14.25 9.73
N PRO A 88 7.83 -13.36 8.77
CA PRO A 88 6.94 -13.72 7.66
C PRO A 88 7.49 -14.93 6.90
N GLU A 89 6.65 -15.89 6.54
CA GLU A 89 7.05 -17.07 5.75
C GLU A 89 7.03 -16.75 4.25
N LYS A 90 6.15 -15.83 3.83
CA LYS A 90 6.03 -15.35 2.45
C LYS A 90 6.04 -13.81 2.39
N PRO A 91 6.47 -13.20 1.27
CA PRO A 91 6.36 -11.75 1.09
C PRO A 91 4.93 -11.21 1.24
N THR A 92 3.93 -12.05 0.95
CA THR A 92 2.50 -11.72 1.10
C THR A 92 2.05 -11.60 2.56
N ASP A 93 2.84 -12.10 3.51
CA ASP A 93 2.55 -12.06 4.94
C ASP A 93 2.89 -10.69 5.53
N ILE A 94 3.71 -9.89 4.84
CA ILE A 94 3.92 -8.48 5.15
C ILE A 94 2.68 -7.69 4.69
N LYS A 95 1.71 -7.57 5.59
CA LYS A 95 0.46 -6.82 5.40
C LYS A 95 0.67 -5.34 5.67
N GLY A 96 -0.41 -4.58 5.43
CA GLY A 96 -0.43 -3.14 5.66
C GLY A 96 -0.86 -2.74 7.06
N VAL A 97 -1.17 -1.46 7.21
CA VAL A 97 -1.88 -0.90 8.37
C VAL A 97 -3.34 -0.61 8.02
N ASP A 98 -4.15 -0.28 9.03
CA ASP A 98 -5.50 0.24 8.77
C ASP A 98 -5.46 1.65 8.11
N GLN A 99 -6.49 1.97 7.33
CA GLN A 99 -6.58 3.23 6.60
C GLN A 99 -6.60 4.46 7.51
N VAL A 100 -7.08 4.34 8.75
CA VAL A 100 -7.13 5.44 9.72
C VAL A 100 -5.74 5.97 10.02
N VAL A 101 -4.71 5.09 10.00
CA VAL A 101 -3.31 5.47 10.21
C VAL A 101 -2.87 6.55 9.24
N TYR A 102 -3.27 6.50 7.96
CA TYR A 102 -2.87 7.52 6.99
C TYR A 102 -3.36 8.91 7.41
N LYS A 103 -4.60 9.05 7.87
CA LYS A 103 -5.12 10.33 8.34
C LYS A 103 -4.36 10.82 9.57
N HIS A 104 -4.10 9.92 10.52
CA HIS A 104 -3.39 10.22 11.76
C HIS A 104 -1.95 10.69 11.51
N VAL A 105 -1.22 9.92 10.71
CA VAL A 105 0.19 10.11 10.41
C VAL A 105 0.41 11.36 9.53
N HIS A 106 -0.50 11.65 8.58
CA HIS A 106 -0.38 12.82 7.70
C HIS A 106 -0.79 14.15 8.35
N ARG A 107 -1.86 14.18 9.16
CA ARG A 107 -2.41 15.44 9.70
C ARG A 107 -1.56 16.09 10.78
N LYS A 108 -0.78 15.31 11.53
CA LYS A 108 -0.11 15.78 12.77
C LYS A 108 1.41 15.87 12.69
N GLN A 109 1.97 15.87 11.48
CA GLN A 109 3.42 15.94 11.27
C GLN A 109 4.26 14.89 12.02
N MET A 110 3.66 13.80 12.52
CA MET A 110 4.35 12.77 13.31
C MET A 110 5.52 12.16 12.55
N ILE A 111 5.33 11.91 11.24
CA ILE A 111 6.41 11.44 10.36
C ILE A 111 7.62 12.36 10.46
N ARG A 112 7.43 13.69 10.51
CA ARG A 112 8.54 14.65 10.46
C ARG A 112 9.46 14.51 11.66
N LYS A 113 8.89 14.28 12.86
CA LYS A 113 9.65 14.16 14.11
C LYS A 113 10.37 12.81 14.27
N LEU A 114 9.90 11.76 13.59
CA LEU A 114 10.59 10.46 13.63
C LEU A 114 11.94 10.52 12.92
N PRO A 115 13.00 9.93 13.48
CA PRO A 115 14.29 9.86 12.81
C PRO A 115 14.14 9.07 11.49
N THR A 116 14.93 9.45 10.50
CA THR A 116 14.97 8.75 9.22
C THR A 116 15.87 7.53 9.37
N LEU A 117 15.34 6.34 9.09
CA LEU A 117 16.12 5.11 9.14
C LEU A 117 17.09 5.02 7.96
N LEU A 118 16.59 5.38 6.78
CA LEU A 118 17.37 5.44 5.55
C LEU A 118 16.76 6.49 4.62
N SER A 119 17.60 7.20 3.87
CA SER A 119 17.16 7.98 2.72
C SER A 119 18.05 7.66 1.54
N SER A 120 17.45 7.24 0.43
CA SER A 120 18.12 7.02 -0.84
C SER A 120 17.40 7.75 -1.97
N LYS A 121 17.93 7.64 -3.20
CA LYS A 121 17.31 8.24 -4.38
C LYS A 121 15.90 7.68 -4.66
N PHE A 122 15.63 6.44 -4.26
CA PHE A 122 14.36 5.76 -4.53
C PHE A 122 13.31 6.04 -3.45
N PHE A 123 13.71 6.04 -2.18
CA PHE A 123 12.77 6.20 -1.08
C PHE A 123 13.42 6.74 0.19
N THR A 124 12.58 7.34 1.04
CA THR A 124 12.91 7.56 2.46
C THR A 124 12.17 6.53 3.29
N LEU A 125 12.88 5.86 4.19
CA LEU A 125 12.35 4.86 5.10
C LEU A 125 12.35 5.39 6.54
N LYS A 126 11.21 5.26 7.20
CA LYS A 126 11.06 5.46 8.64
C LYS A 126 10.46 4.22 9.26
N PHE A 127 10.74 4.01 10.55
CA PHE A 127 10.28 2.84 11.27
C PHE A 127 9.47 3.24 12.49
N PHE A 128 8.28 2.66 12.64
CA PHE A 128 7.49 2.74 13.85
C PHE A 128 7.64 1.40 14.58
N PRO A 129 8.34 1.34 15.73
CA PRO A 129 8.50 0.08 16.47
C PRO A 129 7.14 -0.40 17.01
N ASP A 130 7.06 -1.66 17.44
CA ASP A 130 5.86 -2.25 18.00
C ASP A 130 5.32 -1.49 19.24
N SER A 131 6.20 -0.85 19.99
CA SER A 131 5.94 0.05 21.12
C SER A 131 5.41 1.42 20.73
N HIS A 132 5.23 1.72 19.44
CA HIS A 132 4.63 2.99 19.00
C HIS A 132 3.13 2.81 18.72
N HIS A 133 2.29 3.76 19.12
CA HIS A 133 0.82 3.65 19.01
C HIS A 133 0.29 3.40 17.58
N VAL A 134 0.94 3.92 16.53
CA VAL A 134 0.60 3.59 15.13
C VAL A 134 0.69 2.09 14.84
N SER A 135 1.62 1.39 15.49
CA SER A 135 1.84 -0.03 15.32
C SER A 135 0.73 -0.88 15.92
N LEU A 136 -0.20 -0.33 16.71
CA LEU A 136 -1.41 -1.03 17.14
C LEU A 136 -2.33 -1.38 15.96
N ALA A 137 -2.34 -0.52 14.93
CA ALA A 137 -3.17 -0.68 13.74
C ALA A 137 -2.47 -1.49 12.63
N ARG A 138 -1.41 -2.24 12.97
CA ARG A 138 -0.73 -3.15 12.03
C ARG A 138 -1.56 -4.41 11.81
N LYS A 139 -1.56 -4.91 10.57
CA LYS A 139 -2.27 -6.15 10.19
C LYS A 139 -1.36 -7.38 10.19
N SER A 140 -0.08 -7.19 10.46
CA SER A 140 0.91 -8.25 10.56
C SER A 140 2.02 -7.83 11.52
N ASN A 141 2.74 -8.81 12.07
CA ASN A 141 3.83 -8.59 13.03
C ASN A 141 4.87 -7.58 12.51
N ILE A 142 5.25 -7.77 11.24
CA ILE A 142 6.01 -6.81 10.44
C ILE A 142 5.05 -6.27 9.38
N ALA A 143 4.74 -4.98 9.46
CA ALA A 143 3.84 -4.32 8.55
C ALA A 143 4.55 -3.31 7.65
N TYR A 144 3.96 -3.10 6.49
CA TYR A 144 4.46 -2.20 5.47
C TYR A 144 3.41 -1.14 5.14
N THR A 145 3.80 0.12 5.14
CA THR A 145 2.96 1.20 4.65
C THR A 145 3.78 2.15 3.80
N PHE A 146 3.11 2.93 2.95
CA PHE A 146 3.81 3.77 1.99
C PHE A 146 3.03 5.04 1.67
N THR A 147 3.77 6.04 1.23
CA THR A 147 3.23 7.22 0.60
C THR A 147 4.01 7.48 -0.68
N ASN A 148 3.29 7.86 -1.72
CA ASN A 148 3.94 8.31 -2.94
C ASN A 148 4.19 9.80 -2.76
N ARG A 149 5.46 10.22 -2.78
CA ARG A 149 5.75 11.59 -3.18
C ARG A 149 5.40 11.65 -4.66
N GLY A 150 4.67 12.68 -5.11
CA GLY A 150 4.52 12.92 -6.55
C GLY A 150 5.91 12.90 -7.15
N GLY A 151 6.19 11.87 -7.96
CA GLY A 151 7.51 11.66 -8.53
C GLY A 151 7.77 12.67 -9.64
N PHE A 152 8.99 12.66 -10.14
CA PHE A 152 9.30 13.37 -11.38
C PHE A 152 8.71 12.58 -12.55
N ASN A 153 8.09 13.26 -13.53
CA ASN A 153 7.40 12.63 -14.65
C ASN A 153 8.25 11.60 -15.39
N LEU A 154 9.58 11.73 -15.34
CA LEU A 154 10.55 10.91 -16.07
C LEU A 154 11.62 10.27 -15.17
N ASN A 155 11.40 10.14 -13.86
CA ASN A 155 12.43 9.76 -12.87
C ASN A 155 13.68 10.68 -12.84
N ASP A 156 13.73 11.71 -13.68
CA ASP A 156 14.77 12.75 -13.71
C ASP A 156 14.17 14.08 -13.22
N PRO A 157 14.65 14.62 -12.08
CA PRO A 157 14.20 15.89 -11.53
C PRO A 157 14.43 17.09 -12.45
N LEU A 158 15.59 17.15 -13.09
CA LEU A 158 16.00 18.28 -13.93
C LEU A 158 15.18 18.29 -15.21
N LEU A 159 15.04 17.13 -15.86
CA LEU A 159 14.24 17.01 -17.06
C LEU A 159 12.76 17.30 -16.79
N ALA A 160 12.21 16.79 -15.68
CA ALA A 160 10.85 17.10 -15.27
C ALA A 160 10.65 18.60 -15.03
N LYS A 161 11.62 19.27 -14.38
CA LYS A 161 11.61 20.72 -14.19
C LYS A 161 11.61 21.45 -15.53
N SER A 162 12.52 21.10 -16.44
CA SER A 162 12.59 21.68 -17.79
C SER A 162 11.29 21.51 -18.58
N LEU A 163 10.66 20.34 -18.51
CA LEU A 163 9.37 20.09 -19.14
C LEU A 163 8.24 20.95 -18.55
N THR A 164 8.21 21.12 -17.22
CA THR A 164 7.20 21.97 -16.57
C THR A 164 7.41 23.46 -16.82
N GLU A 165 8.66 23.91 -16.94
CA GLU A 165 9.01 25.31 -17.17
C GLU A 165 8.91 25.71 -18.65
N TYR A 166 8.93 24.75 -19.57
CA TYR A 166 8.79 24.99 -21.00
C TYR A 166 7.47 25.70 -21.34
N LYS A 167 7.58 26.92 -21.88
CA LYS A 167 6.46 27.76 -22.34
C LYS A 167 6.40 27.94 -23.86
N GLY A 168 7.20 27.18 -24.62
CA GLY A 168 7.32 27.33 -26.07
C GLY A 168 6.18 26.70 -26.87
N LYS A 169 6.33 26.75 -28.21
CA LYS A 169 5.34 26.31 -29.21
C LYS A 169 4.78 24.89 -28.96
N TYR A 170 5.60 23.99 -28.42
CA TYR A 170 5.23 22.57 -28.25
C TYR A 170 4.52 22.24 -26.93
N LYS A 171 4.28 23.22 -26.05
CA LYS A 171 3.67 22.99 -24.73
C LYS A 171 2.27 22.35 -24.82
N LYS A 172 1.56 22.61 -25.92
CA LYS A 172 0.22 22.06 -26.16
C LYS A 172 0.21 20.65 -26.76
N LEU A 173 1.37 20.09 -27.14
CA LEU A 173 1.43 18.72 -27.62
C LEU A 173 1.12 17.75 -26.47
N ALA A 174 0.39 16.68 -26.78
CA ALA A 174 -0.03 15.67 -25.80
C ALA A 174 1.15 15.14 -24.96
N PHE A 175 2.30 14.91 -25.61
CA PHE A 175 3.53 14.47 -24.95
C PHE A 175 3.98 15.37 -23.77
N PHE A 176 3.87 16.70 -23.90
CA PHE A 176 4.25 17.64 -22.84
C PHE A 176 3.20 17.74 -21.72
N GLN A 177 1.97 17.29 -21.99
CA GLN A 177 0.87 17.29 -21.03
C GLN A 177 0.72 15.94 -20.32
N GLU A 178 1.27 14.87 -20.89
CA GLU A 178 1.16 13.52 -20.36
C GLU A 178 2.03 13.34 -19.11
N LYS A 179 1.42 12.83 -18.04
CA LYS A 179 2.15 12.44 -16.83
C LYS A 179 2.61 11.00 -16.96
N LEU A 180 3.90 10.82 -17.22
CA LEU A 180 4.51 9.51 -17.44
C LEU A 180 5.07 8.87 -16.15
N CYS A 181 4.78 9.43 -14.96
CA CYS A 181 5.32 8.89 -13.72
C CYS A 181 4.73 7.50 -13.43
N PRO A 182 5.57 6.44 -13.28
CA PRO A 182 5.05 5.09 -13.04
C PRO A 182 4.19 4.98 -11.76
N LEU A 183 4.42 5.87 -10.78
CA LEU A 183 3.65 5.93 -9.53
C LEU A 183 2.25 6.54 -9.69
N ASP A 184 1.96 7.20 -10.80
CA ASP A 184 0.62 7.72 -11.10
C ASP A 184 -0.31 6.62 -11.63
N THR A 185 0.25 5.56 -12.23
CA THR A 185 -0.53 4.40 -12.69
C THR A 185 -0.77 3.39 -11.57
N ALA A 186 -1.96 2.76 -11.54
CA ALA A 186 -2.27 1.71 -10.56
C ALA A 186 -1.35 0.49 -10.71
N VAL A 187 -1.04 0.12 -11.96
CA VAL A 187 -0.17 -1.00 -12.30
C VAL A 187 1.27 -0.73 -11.84
N GLY A 188 1.83 0.45 -12.12
CA GLY A 188 3.18 0.81 -11.68
C GLY A 188 3.31 0.84 -10.16
N ARG A 189 2.32 1.42 -9.45
CA ARG A 189 2.27 1.33 -7.96
C ARG A 189 2.20 -0.10 -7.46
N ALA A 190 1.43 -0.98 -8.11
CA ALA A 190 1.32 -2.38 -7.69
C ALA A 190 2.64 -3.13 -7.88
N LYS A 191 3.27 -2.98 -9.06
CA LYS A 191 4.57 -3.59 -9.38
C LYS A 191 5.65 -3.14 -8.40
N TYR A 192 5.78 -1.83 -8.16
CA TYR A 192 6.83 -1.32 -7.28
C TYR A 192 6.62 -1.73 -5.82
N ARG A 193 5.38 -1.70 -5.32
CA ARG A 193 5.08 -2.21 -3.97
C ARG A 193 5.38 -3.69 -3.82
N LYS A 194 5.07 -4.50 -4.85
CA LYS A 194 5.39 -5.93 -4.84
C LYS A 194 6.90 -6.15 -4.77
N PHE A 195 7.67 -5.39 -5.54
CA PHE A 195 9.13 -5.42 -5.51
C PHE A 195 9.67 -5.06 -4.12
N ILE A 196 9.31 -3.89 -3.57
CA ILE A 196 9.79 -3.45 -2.25
C ILE A 196 9.43 -4.43 -1.14
N LYS A 197 8.21 -4.99 -1.15
CA LYS A 197 7.81 -6.01 -0.17
C LYS A 197 8.65 -7.28 -0.27
N ARG A 198 8.95 -7.73 -1.49
CA ARG A 198 9.81 -8.89 -1.72
C ARG A 198 11.24 -8.62 -1.25
N SER A 199 11.81 -7.48 -1.61
CA SER A 199 13.15 -7.11 -1.15
C SER A 199 13.21 -6.98 0.37
N LEU A 200 12.22 -6.36 1.01
CA LEU A 200 12.14 -6.28 2.48
C LEU A 200 12.05 -7.68 3.11
N PHE A 201 11.25 -8.58 2.54
CA PHE A 201 11.17 -9.97 2.98
C PHE A 201 12.52 -10.69 2.88
N GLU A 202 13.21 -10.58 1.75
CA GLU A 202 14.52 -11.19 1.52
C GLU A 202 15.57 -10.65 2.51
N SER A 203 15.62 -9.33 2.71
CA SER A 203 16.50 -8.70 3.70
C SER A 203 16.18 -9.16 5.13
N LEU A 204 14.90 -9.28 5.50
CA LEU A 204 14.51 -9.76 6.83
C LEU A 204 15.01 -11.17 7.10
N HIS A 205 14.83 -12.10 6.15
CA HIS A 205 15.35 -13.47 6.26
C HIS A 205 16.87 -13.54 6.27
N LYS A 206 17.54 -12.59 5.62
CA LYS A 206 19.00 -12.49 5.61
C LYS A 206 19.56 -12.10 6.98
N TYR A 207 18.96 -11.15 7.68
CA TYR A 207 19.53 -10.55 8.90
C TYR A 207 18.87 -10.95 10.23
N VAL A 208 17.59 -11.33 10.24
CA VAL A 208 16.88 -11.69 11.46
C VAL A 208 17.07 -13.18 11.72
N LYS A 209 17.94 -13.53 12.67
CA LYS A 209 18.29 -14.93 12.98
C LYS A 209 17.82 -15.35 14.37
N LEU A 210 17.77 -14.42 15.31
CA LEU A 210 17.41 -14.69 16.70
C LEU A 210 16.06 -14.06 17.06
N PRO A 211 15.36 -14.58 18.09
CA PRO A 211 14.14 -13.95 18.60
C PRO A 211 14.34 -12.48 19.01
N LYS A 212 15.52 -12.15 19.58
CA LYS A 212 15.90 -10.77 19.94
C LYS A 212 15.99 -9.85 18.73
N ASP A 213 16.41 -10.36 17.58
CA ASP A 213 16.47 -9.59 16.33
C ASP A 213 15.07 -9.33 15.82
N LEU A 214 14.19 -10.34 15.92
CA LEU A 214 12.81 -10.23 15.51
C LEU A 214 12.12 -9.12 16.30
N ASP A 215 12.27 -9.09 17.63
CA ASP A 215 11.69 -8.05 18.50
C ASP A 215 12.06 -6.63 18.04
N GLN A 216 13.27 -6.41 17.52
CA GLN A 216 13.74 -5.10 17.08
C GLN A 216 13.15 -4.63 15.74
N VAL A 217 12.68 -5.56 14.91
CA VAL A 217 12.09 -5.26 13.59
C VAL A 217 10.56 -5.35 13.58
N ARG A 218 9.93 -5.70 14.71
CA ARG A 218 8.46 -5.69 14.84
C ARG A 218 7.94 -4.26 14.79
N GLY A 219 6.89 -4.04 13.99
CA GLY A 219 6.32 -2.72 13.80
C GLY A 219 5.96 -2.41 12.36
N VAL A 220 6.01 -1.13 12.00
CA VAL A 220 5.60 -0.61 10.69
C VAL A 220 6.78 0.04 9.98
N PHE A 221 7.16 -0.52 8.84
CA PHE A 221 8.07 0.09 7.89
C PHE A 221 7.31 1.08 7.01
N PHE A 222 7.61 2.37 7.16
CA PHE A 222 6.97 3.45 6.43
C PHE A 222 7.87 3.95 5.31
N PHE A 223 7.44 3.71 4.08
CA PHE A 223 8.15 4.14 2.89
C PHE A 223 7.56 5.44 2.34
N ARG A 224 8.43 6.37 1.97
CA ARG A 224 8.08 7.50 1.11
C ARG A 224 8.79 7.32 -0.21
N PHE A 225 8.05 6.91 -1.23
CA PHE A 225 8.59 6.66 -2.56
C PHE A 225 8.84 7.95 -3.32
N THR A 226 9.97 8.01 -4.03
CA THR A 226 10.45 9.17 -4.79
C THR A 226 10.69 8.80 -6.26
N ILE A 227 11.50 7.76 -6.52
CA ILE A 227 11.89 7.30 -7.87
C ILE A 227 11.66 5.79 -7.96
N VAL A 228 11.24 5.30 -9.13
CA VAL A 228 11.08 3.86 -9.38
C VAL A 228 12.36 3.31 -10.03
N PRO A 229 12.96 2.24 -9.50
CA PRO A 229 14.16 1.63 -10.07
C PRO A 229 13.86 1.06 -11.46
N ALA A 230 14.68 1.43 -12.45
CA ALA A 230 14.47 1.04 -13.85
C ALA A 230 15.45 -0.06 -14.29
N THR A 231 16.71 0.03 -13.87
CA THR A 231 17.77 -0.92 -14.24
C THR A 231 17.93 -2.03 -13.19
N GLU A 232 18.63 -3.12 -13.55
CA GLU A 232 18.99 -4.15 -12.55
C GLU A 232 19.95 -3.63 -11.48
N SER A 233 20.88 -2.73 -11.85
CA SER A 233 21.74 -2.04 -10.89
C SER A 233 20.93 -1.21 -9.89
N ASP A 234 19.90 -0.50 -10.34
CA ASP A 234 18.98 0.23 -9.45
C ASP A 234 18.25 -0.70 -8.48
N LYS A 235 17.79 -1.87 -8.96
CA LYS A 235 17.09 -2.85 -8.13
C LYS A 235 18.04 -3.45 -7.08
N GLN A 236 19.27 -3.76 -7.46
CA GLN A 236 20.30 -4.22 -6.53
C GLN A 236 20.59 -3.15 -5.47
N GLN A 237 20.70 -1.87 -5.87
CA GLN A 237 20.88 -0.77 -4.92
C GLN A 237 19.73 -0.70 -3.92
N VAL A 238 18.48 -0.87 -4.35
CA VAL A 238 17.32 -0.93 -3.43
C VAL A 238 17.43 -2.07 -2.42
N MET A 239 17.95 -3.23 -2.82
CA MET A 239 18.19 -4.35 -1.91
C MET A 239 19.29 -4.03 -0.91
N THR A 240 20.42 -3.48 -1.36
CA THR A 240 21.52 -3.03 -0.49
C THR A 240 21.09 -1.93 0.48
N ASP A 241 20.23 -1.02 0.04
CA ASP A 241 19.63 0.03 0.85
C ASP A 241 18.79 -0.58 1.99
N LEU A 242 17.93 -1.56 1.68
CA LEU A 242 17.12 -2.27 2.67
C LEU A 242 17.93 -3.11 3.65
N ASP A 243 18.97 -3.80 3.16
CA ASP A 243 19.93 -4.52 3.97
C ASP A 243 20.62 -3.56 4.97
N SER A 244 21.04 -2.39 4.50
CA SER A 244 21.66 -1.36 5.32
C SER A 244 20.70 -0.83 6.39
N ALA A 245 19.43 -0.60 6.04
CA ALA A 245 18.40 -0.16 6.97
C ALA A 245 18.14 -1.19 8.08
N LEU A 246 18.07 -2.48 7.76
CA LEU A 246 17.91 -3.53 8.77
C LEU A 246 19.13 -3.64 9.69
N ASN A 247 20.34 -3.52 9.15
CA ASN A 247 21.56 -3.49 9.98
C ASN A 247 21.53 -2.34 11.00
N VAL A 248 21.04 -1.16 10.61
CA VAL A 248 20.89 -0.03 11.54
C VAL A 248 19.87 -0.35 12.66
N LEU A 249 18.76 -1.02 12.31
CA LEU A 249 17.77 -1.46 13.31
C LEU A 249 18.28 -2.55 14.23
N LEU A 250 19.13 -3.46 13.75
CA LEU A 250 19.62 -4.59 14.55
C LEU A 250 20.81 -4.23 15.45
N LYS A 251 21.56 -3.18 15.12
CA LYS A 251 22.67 -2.70 15.96
C LYS A 251 22.16 -2.19 17.32
N SER A 252 22.51 -2.88 18.41
CA SER A 252 22.01 -2.60 19.77
C SER A 252 22.32 -1.18 20.26
N ASN A 253 23.51 -0.65 19.95
CA ASN A 253 23.98 0.66 20.41
C ASN A 253 24.06 1.67 19.26
N SER A 254 22.92 2.02 18.66
CA SER A 254 22.87 3.06 17.63
C SER A 254 22.24 4.36 18.17
N ASN A 255 22.85 5.50 17.86
CA ASN A 255 22.26 6.82 18.13
C ASN A 255 20.82 6.93 17.58
N TYR A 256 20.58 6.27 16.44
CA TYR A 256 19.25 6.15 15.85
C TYR A 256 18.23 5.54 16.81
N LYS A 257 18.56 4.43 17.50
CA LYS A 257 17.63 3.79 18.45
C LYS A 257 17.28 4.67 19.63
N SER A 258 18.27 5.31 20.24
CA SER A 258 18.04 6.21 21.37
C SER A 258 17.14 7.38 20.96
N GLN A 259 17.39 7.99 19.81
CA GLN A 259 16.53 9.03 19.24
C GLN A 259 15.12 8.51 18.95
N LEU A 260 15.00 7.32 18.35
CA LEU A 260 13.73 6.70 18.03
C LEU A 260 12.90 6.46 19.31
N LEU A 261 13.48 5.86 20.34
CA LEU A 261 12.80 5.57 21.60
C LEU A 261 12.32 6.83 22.31
N ASN A 262 13.11 7.90 22.30
CA ASN A 262 12.71 9.18 22.88
C ASN A 262 11.51 9.77 22.14
N VAL A 263 11.56 9.83 20.80
CA VAL A 263 10.45 10.34 19.99
C VAL A 263 9.21 9.46 20.15
N VAL A 264 9.36 8.14 20.24
CA VAL A 264 8.24 7.21 20.45
C VAL A 264 7.55 7.46 21.78
N LYS A 265 8.31 7.64 22.87
CA LYS A 265 7.76 7.96 24.20
C LYS A 265 6.97 9.27 24.17
N GLU A 266 7.52 10.31 23.57
CA GLU A 266 6.85 11.60 23.42
C GLU A 266 5.55 11.48 22.60
N GLN A 267 5.61 10.78 21.47
CA GLN A 267 4.46 10.59 20.59
C GLN A 267 3.39 9.71 21.24
N ASN A 268 3.73 8.67 21.98
CA ASN A 268 2.72 7.88 22.70
C ASN A 268 1.98 8.74 23.73
N LYS A 269 2.71 9.51 24.55
CA LYS A 269 2.12 10.43 25.53
C LYS A 269 1.21 11.46 24.88
N ALA A 270 1.69 12.14 23.83
CA ALA A 270 0.91 13.15 23.11
C ALA A 270 -0.38 12.60 22.47
N PHE A 271 -0.44 11.29 22.22
CA PHE A 271 -1.58 10.62 21.59
C PHE A 271 -2.40 9.75 22.57
N ARG A 272 -2.30 10.05 23.88
CA ARG A 272 -3.01 9.32 24.95
C ARG A 272 -2.80 7.80 24.82
N ASN A 273 -1.56 7.40 24.57
CA ASN A 273 -1.13 6.02 24.36
C ASN A 273 -1.97 5.28 23.32
N GLY A 274 -2.36 5.94 22.22
CA GLY A 274 -3.09 5.30 21.13
C GLY A 274 -4.60 5.23 21.28
N GLN A 275 -5.19 5.67 22.40
CA GLN A 275 -6.64 5.62 22.62
C GLN A 275 -7.45 6.32 21.53
N VAL A 276 -6.93 7.43 20.99
CA VAL A 276 -7.59 8.17 19.90
C VAL A 276 -7.65 7.32 18.63
N LEU A 277 -6.55 6.65 18.29
CA LEU A 277 -6.47 5.76 17.13
C LEU A 277 -7.45 4.59 17.30
N VAL A 278 -7.45 3.94 18.46
CA VAL A 278 -8.35 2.81 18.75
C VAL A 278 -9.82 3.19 18.58
N LYS A 279 -10.24 4.38 19.03
CA LYS A 279 -11.61 4.88 18.87
C LYS A 279 -12.00 5.13 17.41
N GLU A 280 -11.07 5.63 16.59
CA GLU A 280 -11.33 5.95 15.18
C GLU A 280 -11.32 4.71 14.27
N VAL A 281 -10.63 3.66 14.70
CA VAL A 281 -10.55 2.44 13.92
C VAL A 281 -11.86 1.68 14.01
N LYS A 282 -12.53 1.56 12.86
CA LYS A 282 -13.66 0.63 12.71
C LYS A 282 -13.16 -0.81 12.78
N MET A 283 -13.33 -1.43 13.94
CA MET A 283 -13.29 -2.87 14.06
C MET A 283 -14.51 -3.42 13.32
N TYR A 284 -14.34 -3.80 12.05
CA TYR A 284 -15.37 -4.54 11.31
C TYR A 284 -15.40 -6.00 11.77
N ASN A 285 -15.46 -6.19 13.08
CA ASN A 285 -16.10 -7.36 13.63
C ASN A 285 -17.56 -6.93 13.72
N THR A 286 -18.45 -7.51 12.91
CA THR A 286 -19.88 -7.44 13.25
C THR A 286 -20.04 -7.81 14.72
N ILE A 287 -21.00 -7.23 15.42
CA ILE A 287 -21.40 -7.70 16.75
C ILE A 287 -21.78 -9.18 16.55
N GLY A 288 -20.89 -10.11 16.94
CA GLY A 288 -20.95 -11.55 16.61
C GLY A 288 -19.71 -12.16 15.96
N ALA A 289 -18.82 -11.39 15.33
CA ALA A 289 -17.64 -11.91 14.59
C ALA A 289 -16.48 -12.42 15.48
N ARG A 290 -16.54 -12.23 16.80
CA ARG A 290 -15.65 -12.96 17.73
C ARG A 290 -15.90 -14.48 17.70
N ASN A 291 -17.09 -14.88 17.23
CA ASN A 291 -17.55 -16.27 17.22
C ASN A 291 -17.71 -16.83 15.80
N VAL A 292 -17.18 -16.17 14.77
CA VAL A 292 -17.17 -16.71 13.41
C VAL A 292 -15.93 -17.60 13.24
N PRO A 293 -16.11 -18.92 13.06
CA PRO A 293 -14.98 -19.82 12.89
C PRO A 293 -14.13 -19.43 11.68
N GLY A 294 -12.82 -19.33 11.85
CA GLY A 294 -11.88 -18.95 10.79
C GLY A 294 -11.71 -17.44 10.54
N TYR A 295 -12.39 -16.58 11.31
CA TYR A 295 -12.20 -15.13 11.22
C TYR A 295 -11.09 -14.64 12.16
N TYR A 296 -10.06 -13.97 11.62
CA TYR A 296 -9.00 -13.33 12.40
C TYR A 296 -9.27 -11.83 12.51
N SER A 297 -9.01 -11.25 13.70
CA SER A 297 -9.11 -9.79 13.88
C SER A 297 -8.30 -9.10 12.79
N LYS A 298 -8.94 -8.18 12.06
CA LYS A 298 -8.27 -7.34 11.06
C LYS A 298 -7.08 -6.58 11.67
N LEU A 299 -7.08 -6.35 12.98
CA LEU A 299 -6.05 -5.63 13.73
C LEU A 299 -5.72 -6.43 15.00
N PRO A 300 -4.88 -7.46 14.89
CA PRO A 300 -4.60 -8.37 15.99
C PRO A 300 -3.78 -7.73 17.12
N TYR A 301 -3.22 -6.55 16.91
CA TYR A 301 -2.37 -5.83 17.88
C TYR A 301 -3.04 -4.58 18.46
N ILE A 302 -4.35 -4.40 18.23
CA ILE A 302 -5.05 -3.19 18.71
C ILE A 302 -5.12 -3.13 20.24
N ASP A 303 -5.09 -4.30 20.90
CA ASP A 303 -5.17 -4.46 22.35
C ASP A 303 -3.79 -4.43 23.04
N ASP A 304 -2.69 -4.30 22.29
CA ASP A 304 -1.30 -4.24 22.81
C ASP A 304 -0.97 -2.90 23.52
N MET A 305 -1.99 -2.18 23.99
CA MET A 305 -1.88 -0.86 24.64
C MET A 305 -0.93 -0.86 25.85
N LYS A 306 -0.81 -2.00 26.54
CA LYS A 306 0.11 -2.16 27.69
C LYS A 306 1.58 -1.94 27.31
N LYS A 307 1.95 -2.14 26.03
CA LYS A 307 3.32 -1.92 25.52
C LYS A 307 3.64 -0.44 25.23
N LEU A 308 2.66 0.45 25.40
CA LEU A 308 2.80 1.88 25.11
C LEU A 308 3.08 2.73 26.36
N LEU A 309 3.00 2.12 27.56
CA LEU A 309 3.29 2.72 28.87
C LEU A 309 4.80 2.66 29.16
#